data_AF-A0AB35NGP8-F1
#
_entry.id   AF-A0AB35NGP8-F1
#
_cell.length_a   1.000
_cell.length_b   1.000
_cell.length_c   1.000
_cell.angle_alpha   90.00
_cell.angle_beta   90.00
_cell.angle_gamma   90.00
#
_symmetry.space_group_name_H-M   'P 1'
#
loop_
_entity.id
_entity.type
_entity.pdbx_description
1 polymer ?
#
loop_
_entity_poly.entity_id
_entity_poly.type
_entity_poly.pdbx_seq_one_letter_code
_entity_poly.pdbx_strand_id
1 'polypeptide(L)'
;MKYITQGSESLDRYQLLISLTRISSEDVKAALKDYLVTGLADTTAAAINGVQLSNFTRALNTLNTVASTIEQIKELDWARLKSVK
;
A
#
# COMPACT_ATOMS: atom_id res chain seq x y z
N MET A 1 12.00 2.43 1.73
CA MET A 1 11.82 2.99 0.37
C MET A 1 10.33 3.12 0.09
N LYS A 2 9.95 4.11 -0.72
CA LYS A 2 8.56 4.33 -1.13
C LYS A 2 8.31 3.57 -2.44
N TYR A 3 7.62 2.45 -2.36
CA TYR A 3 7.22 1.61 -3.50
C TYR A 3 5.83 1.95 -4.00
N ILE A 4 4.99 2.50 -3.10
CA ILE A 4 3.61 2.86 -3.41
C ILE A 4 3.47 4.38 -3.29
N THR A 5 2.88 4.99 -4.30
CA THR A 5 2.66 6.43 -4.38
C THR A 5 1.17 6.77 -4.25
N GLN A 6 0.88 8.05 -4.05
CA GLN A 6 -0.48 8.57 -3.96
C GLN A 6 -1.26 8.24 -5.25
N GLY A 7 -2.46 7.69 -5.11
CA GLY A 7 -3.35 7.37 -6.25
C GLY A 7 -2.79 6.35 -7.26
N SER A 8 -1.73 5.61 -6.93
CA SER A 8 -1.12 4.65 -7.88
C SER A 8 -1.67 3.23 -7.79
N GLU A 9 -2.54 2.94 -6.82
CA GLU A 9 -3.06 1.59 -6.59
C GLU A 9 -4.52 1.45 -7.04
N SER A 10 -4.84 0.30 -7.64
CA SER A 10 -6.25 -0.08 -7.84
C SER A 10 -6.87 -0.54 -6.51
N LEU A 11 -8.20 -0.53 -6.42
CA LEU A 11 -8.90 -1.03 -5.23
C LEU A 11 -8.53 -2.49 -4.93
N ASP A 12 -8.50 -3.34 -5.95
CA ASP A 12 -8.20 -4.77 -5.81
C ASP A 12 -6.77 -4.99 -5.31
N ARG A 13 -5.79 -4.27 -5.88
CA ARG A 13 -4.39 -4.38 -5.46
C ARG A 13 -4.20 -3.86 -4.04
N TYR A 14 -4.85 -2.76 -3.68
CA TYR A 14 -4.87 -2.26 -2.31
C TYR A 14 -5.44 -3.30 -1.33
N GLN A 15 -6.56 -3.97 -1.66
CA GLN A 15 -7.16 -4.99 -0.80
C GLN A 15 -6.21 -6.18 -0.58
N LEU A 16 -5.56 -6.65 -1.64
CA LEU A 16 -4.54 -7.70 -1.54
C LEU A 16 -3.37 -7.26 -0.66
N LEU A 17 -2.85 -6.05 -0.87
CA LEU A 17 -1.76 -5.51 -0.05
C LEU A 17 -2.14 -5.44 1.44
N ILE A 18 -3.34 -4.97 1.78
CA ILE A 18 -3.85 -4.94 3.15
C ILE A 18 -3.96 -6.35 3.73
N SER A 19 -4.44 -7.33 2.96
CA SER A 19 -4.60 -8.73 3.41
C SER A 19 -3.28 -9.39 3.83
N LEU A 20 -2.14 -8.87 3.34
CA LEU A 20 -0.79 -9.33 3.68
C LEU A 20 -0.21 -8.65 4.93
N THR A 21 -0.96 -7.74 5.56
CA THR A 21 -0.53 -7.00 6.76
C THR A 21 -1.34 -7.40 7.99
N ARG A 22 -0.86 -6.98 9.16
CA ARG A 22 -1.61 -7.08 10.44
C ARG A 22 -2.39 -5.80 10.78
N ILE A 23 -2.62 -4.91 9.80
CA ILE A 23 -3.35 -3.67 10.03
C ILE A 23 -4.83 -4.02 10.23
N SER A 24 -5.33 -3.87 11.46
CA SER A 24 -6.70 -4.24 11.84
C SER A 24 -7.66 -3.06 11.99
N SER A 25 -7.15 -1.85 12.22
CA SER A 25 -8.00 -0.65 12.33
C SER A 25 -8.65 -0.30 11.00
N GLU A 26 -9.98 -0.28 10.97
CA GLU A 26 -10.76 0.08 9.78
C GLU A 26 -10.55 1.55 9.39
N ASP A 27 -10.43 2.47 10.34
CA ASP A 27 -10.14 3.89 10.07
C ASP A 27 -8.78 4.07 9.39
N VAL A 28 -7.76 3.33 9.85
CA VAL A 28 -6.43 3.35 9.23
C VAL A 28 -6.48 2.75 7.81
N LYS A 29 -7.23 1.66 7.61
CA LYS A 29 -7.44 1.11 6.26
C LYS A 29 -8.13 2.14 5.36
N ALA A 30 -9.21 2.76 5.81
CA ALA A 30 -9.93 3.79 5.06
C ALA A 30 -9.01 4.96 4.68
N ALA A 31 -8.23 5.49 5.61
CA ALA A 31 -7.24 6.53 5.33
C ALA A 31 -6.20 6.10 4.27
N LEU A 32 -5.69 4.87 4.36
CA LEU A 32 -4.75 4.34 3.36
C LEU A 32 -5.40 4.17 1.98
N LYS A 33 -6.66 3.75 1.92
CA LYS A 33 -7.42 3.65 0.67
C LYS A 33 -7.59 5.03 0.04
N ASP A 34 -7.96 6.04 0.82
CA ASP A 34 -8.12 7.40 0.33
C ASP A 34 -6.82 7.98 -0.22
N TYR A 35 -5.69 7.68 0.43
CA TYR A 35 -4.37 8.08 -0.06
C TYR A 35 -3.94 7.31 -1.33
N LEU A 36 -4.01 5.98 -1.30
CA LEU A 36 -3.39 5.11 -2.32
C LEU A 36 -4.27 4.86 -3.55
N VAL A 37 -5.60 4.89 -3.39
CA VAL A 37 -6.57 4.61 -4.45
C VAL A 37 -7.22 5.91 -4.93
N THR A 38 -7.79 6.70 -4.03
CA THR A 38 -8.47 7.96 -4.39
C THR A 38 -7.47 9.07 -4.72
N GLY A 39 -6.27 9.02 -4.14
CA GLY A 39 -5.21 10.00 -4.39
C GLY A 39 -5.37 11.28 -3.55
N LEU A 40 -5.96 11.22 -2.36
CA LEU A 40 -5.90 12.34 -1.42
C LEU A 40 -4.48 12.54 -0.89
N ALA A 41 -4.15 13.74 -0.41
CA ALA A 41 -2.91 13.96 0.33
C ALA A 41 -2.94 13.18 1.66
N ASP A 42 -1.78 12.78 2.16
CA ASP A 42 -1.62 11.99 3.39
C ASP A 42 -2.27 12.64 4.62
N THR A 43 -2.02 13.94 4.81
CA THR A 43 -2.61 14.75 5.89
C THR A 43 -4.12 14.83 5.78
N THR A 44 -4.66 15.01 4.57
CA THR A 44 -6.10 15.07 4.31
C THR A 44 -6.77 13.71 4.54
N ALA A 45 -6.19 12.64 4.00
CA ALA A 45 -6.71 11.28 4.15
C ALA A 45 -6.73 10.85 5.63
N ALA A 46 -5.67 11.14 6.38
CA ALA A 46 -5.62 10.87 7.81
C ALA A 46 -6.67 11.68 8.58
N ALA A 47 -6.79 12.99 8.31
CA ALA A 47 -7.70 13.88 9.02
C ALA A 47 -9.18 13.52 8.82
N ILE A 48 -9.62 13.25 7.58
CA ILE A 48 -11.03 12.93 7.28
C ILE A 48 -11.46 11.62 7.95
N ASN A 49 -10.53 10.67 8.11
CA ASN A 49 -10.77 9.38 8.75
C ASN A 49 -10.49 9.40 10.27
N GLY A 50 -10.19 10.56 10.87
CA GLY A 50 -9.92 10.66 12.31
C GLY A 50 -8.64 9.95 12.78
N VAL A 51 -7.69 9.70 11.88
CA VAL A 51 -6.44 8.99 12.14
C VAL A 51 -5.31 9.98 12.42
N GLN A 52 -4.53 9.73 13.48
CA GLN A 52 -3.28 10.48 13.69
C GLN A 52 -2.29 10.22 12.57
N LEU A 53 -1.66 11.28 12.04
CA LEU A 53 -0.71 11.17 10.92
C LEU A 53 0.45 10.19 11.19
N SER A 54 0.89 10.07 12.45
CA SER A 54 1.92 9.10 12.86
C SER A 54 1.46 7.65 12.66
N ASN A 55 0.21 7.33 13.01
CA ASN A 55 -0.37 6.00 12.82
C ASN A 55 -0.56 5.69 11.33
N PHE A 56 -1.05 6.66 10.56
CA PHE A 56 -1.12 6.57 9.10
C PHE A 56 0.26 6.29 8.49
N THR A 57 1.27 7.09 8.87
CA THR A 57 2.64 6.96 8.35
C THR A 57 3.24 5.59 8.68
N ARG A 58 3.03 5.08 9.90
CA ARG A 58 3.47 3.74 10.30
C ARG A 58 2.81 2.64 9.45
N ALA A 59 1.50 2.77 9.20
CA ALA A 59 0.75 1.82 8.41
C ALA A 59 1.15 1.86 6.92
N LEU A 60 1.37 3.06 6.36
CA LEU A 60 1.88 3.25 5.00
C LEU A 60 3.29 2.65 4.84
N ASN A 61 4.16 2.81 5.85
CA ASN A 61 5.48 2.18 5.83
C ASN A 61 5.38 0.65 5.83
N THR A 62 4.44 0.08 6.59
CA THR A 62 4.19 -1.37 6.60
C THR A 62 3.76 -1.88 5.22
N LEU A 63 2.85 -1.17 4.56
CA LEU A 63 2.44 -1.45 3.19
C LEU A 63 3.59 -1.36 2.18
N ASN A 64 4.46 -0.36 2.32
CA ASN A 64 5.64 -0.23 1.47
C ASN A 64 6.63 -1.39 1.66
N THR A 65 6.76 -1.95 2.87
CA THR A 65 7.56 -3.16 3.10
C THR A 65 6.97 -4.36 2.36
N VAL A 66 5.66 -4.57 2.43
CA VAL A 66 4.98 -5.64 1.68
C VAL A 66 5.15 -5.46 0.17
N ALA A 67 4.95 -4.23 -0.33
CA ALA A 67 5.16 -3.92 -1.75
C ALA A 67 6.59 -4.19 -2.19
N SER A 68 7.60 -3.84 -1.37
CA SER A 68 9.00 -4.17 -1.64
C SER A 68 9.20 -5.67 -1.87
N THR A 69 8.60 -6.52 -1.03
CA THR A 69 8.70 -7.98 -1.17
C THR A 69 8.01 -8.45 -2.45
N ILE A 70 6.84 -7.89 -2.78
CA ILE A 70 6.12 -8.23 -4.02
C ILE A 70 6.94 -7.85 -5.25
N GLU A 71 7.55 -6.67 -5.29
CA GLU A 71 8.40 -6.28 -6.43
C GLU A 71 9.61 -7.21 -6.59
N GLN A 72 10.24 -7.65 -5.48
CA GLN A 72 11.30 -8.66 -5.54
C GLN A 72 10.81 -10.01 -6.10
N ILE A 73 9.62 -10.47 -5.70
CA ILE A 73 9.01 -11.69 -6.25
C ILE A 73 8.75 -11.54 -7.74
N LYS A 74 8.20 -10.41 -8.18
CA LYS A 74 7.94 -10.12 -9.59
C LYS A 74 9.21 -10.15 -10.43
N GLU A 75 10.32 -9.62 -9.92
CA GLU A 75 11.61 -9.70 -10.62
C GLU A 75 12.06 -11.16 -10.83
N LEU A 76 11.90 -12.02 -9.81
CA LEU A 76 12.21 -13.46 -9.93
C LEU A 76 11.28 -14.16 -10.95
N ASP A 77 9.98 -13.87 -10.89
CA ASP A 77 8.99 -14.44 -11.80
C ASP A 77 9.23 -13.97 -13.25
N TRP A 78 9.54 -12.70 -13.44
CA TRP A 78 9.84 -12.13 -14.75
C TRP A 78 11.10 -12.72 -15.36
N ALA A 79 12.16 -12.90 -14.57
CA ALA A 79 13.38 -13.57 -15.01
C ALA A 79 13.10 -15.02 -15.46
N ARG A 80 12.25 -15.75 -14.73
CA ARG A 80 11.81 -17.11 -15.10
C ARG A 80 10.96 -17.13 -16.36
N LEU A 81 10.02 -16.19 -16.53
CA LEU A 81 9.15 -16.16 -17.72
C LEU A 81 9.94 -15.83 -19.00
N LYS A 82 10.95 -14.97 -18.91
CA LYS A 82 11.82 -14.63 -20.04
C LYS A 82 12.79 -15.73 -20.44
N SER A 83 13.16 -16.62 -19.53
CA SER A 83 14.10 -17.71 -19.82
C SER A 83 13.45 -18.89 -20.55
N VAL A 84 12.11 -18.97 -20.54
CA VAL A 84 11.35 -19.92 -21.35
C VAL A 84 11.16 -19.33 -22.75
N LYS A 85 12.03 -19.74 -23.68
CA LYS A 85 11.87 -19.55 -25.13
C LYS A 85 11.23 -20.77 -25.77
#